data_AF-A0A7X8MM10-F1
#
_entry.id   AF-A0A7X8MM10-F1
#
_cell.length_a   1.000
_cell.length_b   1.000
_cell.length_c   1.000
_cell.angle_alpha   90.00
_cell.angle_beta   90.00
_cell.angle_gamma   90.00
#
_symmetry.space_group_name_H-M   'P 1'
#
loop_
_entity.id
_entity.type
_entity.pdbx_description
1 polymer ?
#
loop_
_entity_poly.entity_id
_entity_poly.type
_entity_poly.pdbx_seq_one_letter_code
_entity_poly.pdbx_strand_id
1 'polypeptide(L)'
;MAKLTAKEEMLQYKYDVPATDWMNTPVDFKPGTFCYGAKGKNLEAVDFPNARDWSPSDADWNLPDNWQEIILEGMAERLAKYRSFRLFMDVCVRCGACADKCHFYMGSGDPKNMPVLRAELLRSVYKRYFTTSGKLFGHLVGARDLTEDVLKEWWYYFYQCTECRRCSVYCPYGIDQAEITIMGRELLNLLGLNIEWIAGPVANCYLKGNHVGLEPQGIVSNVEFLCEDIETITGKVIKPSFNRKGAEILFVVPSGDLFAEPGIYACMGYLMLFEQLGLDYTLSTYASEGGNFGFFTSNEMAKRLNAKIYAEAKRLGVKWILGGECGHMWRVINQYMDTWHGPADFLEEPVSPITGTKFTNAKSTKMVHITEFTADLIYHNKIKLDPSRNDHLRVTFHDSCNPARAMGLMEEPRYIINKVCNHFYEMPEETIREKTLCCGSGS
;
A
#
# COMPACT_ATOMS: atom_id res chain seq x y z
N MET A 1 -16.38 10.86 -15.23
CA MET A 1 -15.03 11.46 -15.06
C MET A 1 -15.13 12.53 -14.00
N ALA A 2 -14.21 12.56 -13.03
CA ALA A 2 -14.08 13.71 -12.15
C ALA A 2 -13.84 14.96 -13.02
N LYS A 3 -14.53 16.07 -12.72
CA LYS A 3 -14.21 17.36 -13.34
C LYS A 3 -12.83 17.76 -12.84
N LEU A 4 -11.80 17.50 -13.64
CA LEU A 4 -10.44 17.95 -13.33
C LEU A 4 -10.43 19.47 -13.43
N THR A 5 -9.95 20.11 -12.37
CA THR A 5 -9.69 21.56 -12.34
C THR A 5 -8.78 21.95 -13.50
N ALA A 6 -8.93 23.13 -14.08
CA ALA A 6 -8.05 23.53 -15.19
C ALA A 6 -6.59 23.58 -14.69
N LYS A 7 -5.62 23.17 -15.53
CA LYS A 7 -4.20 23.17 -15.13
C LYS A 7 -3.74 24.55 -14.64
N GLU A 8 -4.21 25.61 -15.27
CA GLU A 8 -3.91 26.99 -14.89
C GLU A 8 -4.44 27.34 -13.50
N GLU A 9 -5.65 26.87 -13.16
CA GLU A 9 -6.22 27.01 -11.82
C GLU A 9 -5.46 26.18 -10.77
N MET A 10 -4.99 24.98 -11.13
CA MET A 10 -4.15 24.16 -10.23
C MET A 10 -2.78 24.80 -9.93
N LEU A 11 -2.24 25.60 -10.87
CA LEU A 11 -0.98 26.32 -10.70
C LEU A 11 -1.14 27.63 -9.91
N GLN A 12 -2.38 28.12 -9.74
CA GLN A 12 -2.70 29.29 -8.91
C GLN A 12 -3.02 28.86 -7.48
N TYR A 13 -2.00 28.41 -6.73
CA TYR A 13 -2.15 28.13 -5.31
C TYR A 13 -1.60 29.28 -4.46
N LYS A 14 -2.34 29.62 -3.38
CA LYS A 14 -1.88 30.53 -2.33
C LYS A 14 -1.57 29.71 -1.09
N TYR A 15 -0.40 29.94 -0.50
CA TYR A 15 -0.06 29.41 0.82
C TYR A 15 -0.72 30.25 1.92
N ASP A 16 -2.05 30.33 1.89
CA ASP A 16 -2.80 31.03 2.92
C ASP A 16 -2.93 30.10 4.13
N VAL A 17 -2.04 30.26 5.10
CA VAL A 17 -2.15 29.57 6.39
C VAL A 17 -3.41 30.10 7.09
N PRO A 18 -4.29 29.23 7.64
CA PRO A 18 -5.46 29.67 8.37
C PRO A 18 -5.08 30.67 9.47
N ALA A 19 -5.84 31.76 9.59
CA ALA A 19 -5.63 32.77 10.64
C ALA A 19 -6.07 32.27 12.03
N THR A 20 -6.88 31.20 12.08
CA THR A 20 -7.35 30.57 13.32
C THR A 20 -6.45 29.43 13.75
N ASP A 21 -6.46 29.12 15.06
CA ASP A 21 -5.81 27.91 15.57
C ASP A 21 -6.42 26.66 14.91
N TRP A 22 -5.59 25.66 14.66
CA TRP A 22 -5.97 24.45 13.92
C TRP A 22 -7.15 23.68 14.54
N MET A 23 -7.33 23.74 15.87
CA MET A 23 -8.48 23.11 16.54
C MET A 23 -9.81 23.80 16.22
N ASN A 24 -9.75 25.07 15.81
CA ASN A 24 -10.91 25.91 15.51
C ASN A 24 -11.10 26.12 14.00
N THR A 25 -10.22 25.58 13.16
CA THR A 25 -10.40 25.57 11.71
C THR A 25 -11.25 24.34 11.34
N PRO A 26 -12.49 24.46 10.85
CA PRO A 26 -13.25 23.29 10.41
C PRO A 26 -12.67 22.71 9.11
N VAL A 27 -13.01 21.46 8.81
CA VAL A 27 -12.73 20.86 7.49
C VAL A 27 -13.73 21.39 6.47
N ASP A 28 -13.22 21.73 5.30
CA ASP A 28 -14.03 22.12 4.16
C ASP A 28 -14.05 21.00 3.12
N PHE A 29 -15.16 20.26 3.05
CA PHE A 29 -15.38 19.19 2.09
C PHE A 29 -15.70 19.76 0.69
N LYS A 30 -14.74 20.47 0.11
CA LYS A 30 -14.84 20.99 -1.25
C LYS A 30 -14.88 19.84 -2.26
N PRO A 31 -15.80 19.84 -3.24
CA PRO A 31 -15.83 18.82 -4.28
C PRO A 31 -14.46 18.64 -4.95
N GLY A 32 -14.01 17.39 -5.07
CA GLY A 32 -12.70 17.05 -5.65
C GLY A 32 -11.53 17.04 -4.66
N THR A 33 -11.75 17.34 -3.37
CA THR A 33 -10.69 17.34 -2.33
C THR A 33 -10.75 16.15 -1.36
N PHE A 34 -11.74 15.26 -1.54
CA PHE A 34 -11.97 14.08 -0.71
C PHE A 34 -12.41 12.88 -1.55
N CYS A 35 -12.15 11.67 -1.04
CA CYS A 35 -12.57 10.41 -1.64
C CYS A 35 -14.08 10.16 -1.47
N TYR A 36 -14.66 9.22 -2.21
CA TYR A 36 -16.05 8.82 -1.97
C TYR A 36 -16.15 7.82 -0.83
N GLY A 37 -17.19 7.95 -0.01
CA GLY A 37 -17.53 6.97 1.04
C GLY A 37 -17.79 5.59 0.45
N ALA A 38 -17.45 4.56 1.21
CA ALA A 38 -17.66 3.16 0.82
C ALA A 38 -19.15 2.83 0.62
N LYS A 39 -19.42 1.90 -0.30
CA LYS A 39 -20.75 1.32 -0.47
C LYS A 39 -21.02 0.26 0.59
N GLY A 40 -22.23 0.29 1.16
CA GLY A 40 -22.65 -0.61 2.24
C GLY A 40 -22.47 -2.07 1.85
N LYS A 41 -22.87 -2.44 0.63
CA LYS A 41 -22.70 -3.79 0.07
C LYS A 41 -21.27 -4.34 0.14
N ASN A 42 -20.25 -3.48 0.01
CA ASN A 42 -18.85 -3.90 0.00
C ASN A 42 -18.36 -4.14 1.43
N LEU A 43 -18.85 -3.35 2.39
CA LEU A 43 -18.58 -3.56 3.81
C LEU A 43 -19.29 -4.82 4.32
N GLU A 44 -20.55 -5.04 3.92
CA GLU A 44 -21.32 -6.25 4.22
C GLU A 44 -20.62 -7.51 3.72
N ALA A 45 -20.06 -7.46 2.50
CA ALA A 45 -19.37 -8.60 1.87
C ALA A 45 -18.19 -9.15 2.69
N VAL A 46 -17.65 -8.36 3.63
CA VAL A 46 -16.50 -8.73 4.47
C VAL A 46 -16.80 -8.63 5.96
N ASP A 47 -18.08 -8.55 6.34
CA ASP A 47 -18.57 -8.45 7.72
C ASP A 47 -18.04 -7.21 8.47
N PHE A 48 -17.81 -6.10 7.77
CA PHE A 48 -17.41 -4.84 8.41
C PHE A 48 -18.61 -4.19 9.12
N PRO A 49 -18.37 -3.53 10.27
CA PRO A 49 -19.45 -2.98 11.09
C PRO A 49 -20.12 -1.77 10.44
N ASN A 50 -21.38 -1.53 10.82
CA ASN A 50 -22.20 -0.40 10.38
C ASN A 50 -22.20 -0.19 8.85
N ALA A 51 -22.32 -1.28 8.11
CA ALA A 51 -22.33 -1.24 6.66
C ALA A 51 -23.58 -0.52 6.14
N ARG A 52 -23.38 0.58 5.41
CA ARG A 52 -24.42 1.41 4.80
C ARG A 52 -23.84 2.27 3.69
N ASP A 53 -24.71 2.74 2.80
CA ASP A 53 -24.34 3.80 1.87
C ASP A 53 -24.34 5.15 2.62
N TRP A 54 -23.30 5.94 2.41
CA TRP A 54 -23.18 7.29 2.97
C TRP A 54 -22.26 8.14 2.09
N SER A 55 -22.34 9.47 2.21
CA SER A 55 -21.42 10.40 1.55
C SER A 55 -20.73 11.31 2.57
N PRO A 56 -19.42 11.61 2.39
CA PRO A 56 -18.74 12.60 3.22
C PRO A 56 -19.34 14.01 3.14
N SER A 57 -20.07 14.31 2.06
CA SER A 57 -20.80 15.56 1.89
C SER A 57 -22.10 15.64 2.69
N ASP A 58 -22.59 14.53 3.25
CA ASP A 58 -23.84 14.50 3.99
C ASP A 58 -23.66 15.17 5.36
N ALA A 59 -24.71 15.85 5.80
CA ALA A 59 -24.71 16.49 7.13
C ALA A 59 -24.65 15.43 8.24
N ASP A 60 -25.43 14.36 8.10
CA ASP A 60 -25.47 13.22 9.01
C ASP A 60 -24.85 11.99 8.33
N TRP A 61 -23.85 11.40 8.98
CA TRP A 61 -23.19 10.18 8.49
C TRP A 61 -23.91 8.92 8.97
N ASN A 62 -25.04 9.02 9.68
CA ASN A 62 -25.82 7.91 10.24
C ASN A 62 -24.94 7.01 11.13
N LEU A 63 -24.27 7.63 12.10
CA LEU A 63 -23.42 6.90 13.05
C LEU A 63 -24.29 6.13 14.06
N PRO A 64 -23.80 5.02 14.66
CA PRO A 64 -24.51 4.35 15.74
C PRO A 64 -24.62 5.27 16.95
N ASP A 65 -25.69 5.17 17.75
CA ASP A 65 -25.91 6.05 18.91
C ASP A 65 -24.74 6.07 19.91
N ASN A 66 -24.04 4.94 20.04
CA ASN A 66 -22.88 4.79 20.93
C ASN A 66 -21.52 4.91 20.19
N TRP A 67 -21.45 5.60 19.05
CA TRP A 67 -20.22 5.69 18.24
C TRP A 67 -19.00 6.20 19.01
N GLN A 68 -19.18 7.13 19.96
CA GLN A 68 -18.09 7.64 20.80
C GLN A 68 -17.48 6.54 21.66
N GLU A 69 -18.31 5.69 22.25
CA GLU A 69 -17.88 4.54 23.05
C GLU A 69 -17.11 3.56 22.18
N ILE A 70 -17.63 3.21 21.00
CA ILE A 70 -16.97 2.32 20.02
C ILE A 70 -15.55 2.83 19.70
N ILE A 71 -15.39 4.13 19.44
CA ILE A 71 -14.08 4.72 19.12
C ILE A 71 -13.15 4.72 20.33
N LEU A 72 -13.64 5.10 21.51
CA LEU A 72 -12.81 5.18 22.71
C LEU A 72 -12.37 3.79 23.17
N GLU A 73 -13.25 2.80 23.18
CA GLU A 73 -12.91 1.41 23.47
C GLU A 73 -11.94 0.85 22.42
N GLY A 74 -12.21 1.11 21.13
CA GLY A 74 -11.31 0.73 20.05
C GLY A 74 -9.91 1.34 20.18
N MET A 75 -9.81 2.60 20.64
CA MET A 75 -8.53 3.25 20.89
C MET A 75 -7.83 2.62 22.10
N ALA A 76 -8.55 2.32 23.17
CA ALA A 76 -8.02 1.65 24.35
C ALA A 76 -7.40 0.28 24.01
N GLU A 77 -8.10 -0.53 23.21
CA GLU A 77 -7.64 -1.82 22.74
C GLU A 77 -6.32 -1.69 21.95
N ARG A 78 -6.27 -0.75 20.99
CA ARG A 78 -5.08 -0.52 20.14
C ARG A 78 -3.88 -0.01 20.95
N LEU A 79 -4.10 0.85 21.93
CA LEU A 79 -3.05 1.32 22.85
C LEU A 79 -2.49 0.19 23.73
N ALA A 80 -3.33 -0.78 24.10
CA ALA A 80 -2.90 -1.96 24.87
C ALA A 80 -2.16 -2.98 23.98
N LYS A 81 -2.65 -3.19 22.76
CA LYS A 81 -2.12 -4.19 21.80
C LYS A 81 -0.82 -3.72 21.13
N TYR A 82 -0.74 -2.47 20.69
CA TYR A 82 0.37 -1.95 19.87
C TYR A 82 1.24 -0.98 20.66
N ARG A 83 2.41 -1.48 21.09
CA ARG A 83 3.41 -0.67 21.80
C ARG A 83 3.87 0.54 20.97
N SER A 84 4.04 0.39 19.66
CA SER A 84 4.44 1.49 18.76
C SER A 84 3.42 2.62 18.80
N PHE A 85 2.12 2.30 18.68
CA PHE A 85 1.04 3.28 18.72
C PHE A 85 1.04 4.08 20.03
N ARG A 86 1.15 3.40 21.19
CA ARG A 86 1.24 4.08 22.48
C ARG A 86 2.45 5.02 22.55
N LEU A 87 3.64 4.56 22.16
CA LEU A 87 4.83 5.40 22.15
C LEU A 87 4.67 6.61 21.22
N PHE A 88 4.13 6.44 20.02
CA PHE A 88 3.91 7.52 19.07
C PHE A 88 2.93 8.59 19.57
N MET A 89 1.98 8.21 20.43
CA MET A 89 1.10 9.16 21.11
C MET A 89 1.83 9.95 22.21
N ASP A 90 2.78 9.33 22.91
CA ASP A 90 3.43 9.91 24.10
C ASP A 90 4.71 10.72 23.82
N VAL A 91 5.56 10.28 22.88
CA VAL A 91 6.95 10.79 22.79
C VAL A 91 7.13 12.01 21.88
N CYS A 92 6.08 12.47 21.20
CA CYS A 92 6.19 13.60 20.28
C CYS A 92 6.44 14.92 21.03
N VAL A 93 7.60 15.52 20.81
CA VAL A 93 7.97 16.84 21.37
C VAL A 93 7.60 18.02 20.46
N ARG A 94 6.89 17.77 19.34
CA ARG A 94 6.49 18.78 18.36
C ARG A 94 7.64 19.66 17.82
N CYS A 95 8.83 19.09 17.61
CA CYS A 95 10.00 19.82 17.10
C CYS A 95 9.88 20.35 15.66
N GLY A 96 8.90 19.86 14.88
CA GLY A 96 8.66 20.33 13.51
C GLY A 96 9.56 19.75 12.42
N ALA A 97 10.51 18.86 12.74
CA ALA A 97 11.44 18.27 11.76
C ALA A 97 10.73 17.54 10.58
N CYS A 98 9.52 17.03 10.80
CA CYS A 98 8.72 16.37 9.78
C CYS A 98 7.73 17.30 9.04
N ALA A 99 7.59 18.57 9.45
CA ALA A 99 6.48 19.44 9.06
C ALA A 99 6.37 19.63 7.54
N ASP A 100 7.50 19.93 6.88
CA ASP A 100 7.63 20.19 5.44
C ASP A 100 7.83 18.91 4.60
N LYS A 101 7.75 17.72 5.20
CA LYS A 101 8.09 16.47 4.50
C LYS A 101 6.92 15.84 3.77
N CYS A 102 5.68 16.20 4.11
CA CYS A 102 4.49 15.71 3.44
C CYS A 102 4.21 16.51 2.15
N HIS A 103 4.12 15.83 1.02
CA HIS A 103 3.82 16.49 -0.26
C HIS A 103 2.41 17.09 -0.32
N PHE A 104 1.43 16.51 0.39
CA PHE A 104 0.12 17.14 0.54
C PHE A 104 0.22 18.49 1.25
N TYR A 105 1.07 18.62 2.26
CA TYR A 105 1.32 19.94 2.87
C TYR A 105 2.08 20.87 1.93
N MET A 106 3.13 20.38 1.26
CA MET A 106 3.88 21.19 0.28
C MET A 106 2.98 21.70 -0.86
N GLY A 107 1.99 20.92 -1.29
CA GLY A 107 1.07 21.29 -2.36
C GLY A 107 -0.13 22.13 -1.90
N SER A 108 -0.67 21.89 -0.70
CA SER A 108 -1.89 22.57 -0.22
C SER A 108 -1.63 23.75 0.72
N GLY A 109 -0.50 23.78 1.40
CA GLY A 109 -0.26 24.72 2.51
C GLY A 109 -1.07 24.43 3.78
N ASP A 110 -1.92 23.41 3.80
CA ASP A 110 -2.79 23.09 4.94
C ASP A 110 -1.96 22.53 6.12
N PRO A 111 -1.88 23.23 7.26
CA PRO A 111 -1.11 22.78 8.41
C PRO A 111 -1.51 21.39 8.91
N LYS A 112 -2.76 20.95 8.76
CA LYS A 112 -3.21 19.62 9.21
C LYS A 112 -2.69 18.49 8.33
N ASN A 113 -2.14 18.82 7.16
CA ASN A 113 -1.37 17.90 6.35
C ASN A 113 0.11 17.79 6.76
N MET A 114 0.61 18.69 7.64
CA MET A 114 1.92 18.50 8.26
C MET A 114 1.87 17.22 9.12
N PRO A 115 2.85 16.31 9.03
CA PRO A 115 2.84 15.06 9.79
C PRO A 115 2.73 15.24 11.31
N VAL A 116 3.40 16.27 11.86
CA VAL A 116 3.31 16.59 13.29
C VAL A 116 1.87 16.92 13.71
N LEU A 117 1.14 17.68 12.90
CA LEU A 117 -0.22 18.13 13.22
C LEU A 117 -1.26 17.06 12.86
N ARG A 118 -1.04 16.32 11.76
CA ARG A 118 -1.87 15.16 11.41
C ARG A 118 -1.88 14.12 12.54
N ALA A 119 -0.73 13.91 13.20
CA ALA A 119 -0.67 13.08 14.40
C ALA A 119 -1.47 13.67 15.58
N GLU A 120 -1.51 15.00 15.72
CA GLU A 120 -2.27 15.67 16.79
C GLU A 120 -3.78 15.54 16.63
N LEU A 121 -4.28 15.30 15.42
CA LEU A 121 -5.71 15.04 15.22
C LEU A 121 -6.18 13.91 16.12
N LEU A 122 -5.45 12.79 16.14
CA LEU A 122 -5.68 11.64 17.02
C LEU A 122 -5.17 11.87 18.44
N ARG A 123 -3.95 12.44 18.58
CA ARG A 123 -3.29 12.64 19.89
C ARG A 123 -4.09 13.57 20.81
N SER A 124 -4.82 14.54 20.26
CA SER A 124 -5.66 15.47 21.02
C SER A 124 -6.80 14.77 21.76
N VAL A 125 -7.44 13.78 21.13
CA VAL A 125 -8.47 12.92 21.76
C VAL A 125 -7.81 11.91 22.69
N TYR A 126 -6.69 11.30 22.28
CA TYR A 126 -5.89 10.45 23.16
C TYR A 126 -5.59 11.15 24.50
N LYS A 127 -5.06 12.39 24.45
CA LYS A 127 -4.78 13.19 25.64
C LYS A 127 -6.03 13.37 26.49
N ARG A 128 -7.16 13.74 25.87
CA ARG A 128 -8.42 14.03 26.56
C ARG A 128 -8.91 12.84 27.39
N TYR A 129 -8.86 11.63 26.84
CA TYR A 129 -9.51 10.47 27.45
C TYR A 129 -8.54 9.48 28.13
N PHE A 130 -7.25 9.47 27.76
CA PHE A 130 -6.28 8.47 28.22
C PHE A 130 -5.13 9.01 29.07
N THR A 131 -5.00 10.33 29.21
CA THR A 131 -3.95 10.94 30.05
C THR A 131 -4.54 11.72 31.21
N THR A 132 -3.87 11.71 32.36
CA THR A 132 -4.30 12.49 33.54
C THR A 132 -4.26 13.98 33.26
N SER A 133 -3.24 14.46 32.55
CA SER A 133 -3.09 15.89 32.20
C SER A 133 -4.19 16.37 31.27
N GLY A 134 -4.54 15.60 30.23
CA GLY A 134 -5.63 15.98 29.32
C GLY A 134 -7.01 15.94 29.96
N LYS A 135 -7.24 15.05 30.93
CA LYS A 135 -8.49 15.03 31.73
C LYS A 135 -8.64 16.29 32.57
N LEU A 136 -7.56 16.75 33.21
CA LEU A 136 -7.58 17.87 34.15
C LEU A 136 -7.49 19.25 33.46
N PHE A 137 -6.62 19.38 32.46
CA PHE A 137 -6.28 20.68 31.85
C PHE A 137 -6.91 20.89 30.46
N GLY A 138 -7.52 19.85 29.86
CA GLY A 138 -8.27 19.94 28.61
C GLY A 138 -7.50 20.67 27.51
N HIS A 139 -8.11 21.72 26.97
CA HIS A 139 -7.58 22.52 25.86
C HIS A 139 -6.17 23.10 26.14
N LEU A 140 -5.81 23.38 27.39
CA LEU A 140 -4.51 23.97 27.74
C LEU A 140 -3.32 23.06 27.37
N VAL A 141 -3.52 21.74 27.36
CA VAL A 141 -2.49 20.76 26.95
C VAL A 141 -2.72 20.22 25.53
N GLY A 142 -3.60 20.88 24.78
CA GLY A 142 -4.02 20.49 23.45
C GLY A 142 -4.87 19.23 23.43
N ALA A 143 -5.69 19.01 24.47
CA ALA A 143 -6.70 17.95 24.49
C ALA A 143 -8.07 18.51 24.07
N ARG A 144 -8.85 17.74 23.31
CA ARG A 144 -10.21 18.11 22.90
C ARG A 144 -11.16 16.91 22.97
N ASP A 145 -12.45 17.19 23.14
CA ASP A 145 -13.49 16.17 23.14
C ASP A 145 -13.67 15.54 21.75
N LEU A 146 -14.07 14.28 21.73
CA LEU A 146 -14.38 13.54 20.50
C LEU A 146 -15.79 13.93 20.02
N THR A 147 -15.90 14.93 19.15
CA THR A 147 -17.16 15.33 18.51
C THR A 147 -17.28 14.77 17.10
N GLU A 148 -18.46 14.83 16.49
CA GLU A 148 -18.63 14.42 15.09
C GLU A 148 -17.73 15.24 14.15
N ASP A 149 -17.57 16.55 14.37
CA ASP A 149 -16.67 17.37 13.55
C ASP A 149 -15.21 16.90 13.64
N VAL A 150 -14.77 16.48 14.83
CA VAL A 150 -13.43 15.88 15.03
C VAL A 150 -13.33 14.54 14.28
N LEU A 151 -14.38 13.72 14.29
CA LEU A 151 -14.42 12.46 13.54
C LEU A 151 -14.38 12.70 12.02
N LYS A 152 -15.13 13.67 11.52
CA LYS A 152 -15.12 14.08 10.10
C LYS A 152 -13.74 14.58 9.69
N GLU A 153 -13.08 15.33 10.57
CA GLU A 153 -11.71 15.78 10.38
C GLU A 153 -10.72 14.61 10.30
N TRP A 154 -10.83 13.63 11.19
CA TRP A 154 -9.99 12.42 11.12
C TRP A 154 -10.16 11.70 9.80
N TRP A 155 -11.40 11.50 9.38
CA TRP A 155 -11.70 10.83 8.12
C TRP A 155 -11.04 11.56 6.94
N TYR A 156 -11.22 12.88 6.85
CA TYR A 156 -10.65 13.68 5.77
C TYR A 156 -9.12 13.56 5.70
N TYR A 157 -8.41 13.80 6.80
CA TYR A 157 -6.94 13.85 6.79
C TYR A 157 -6.27 12.48 6.80
N PHE A 158 -6.89 11.45 7.38
CA PHE A 158 -6.34 10.10 7.35
C PHE A 158 -6.55 9.43 5.99
N TYR A 159 -7.62 9.72 5.27
CA TYR A 159 -7.78 9.25 3.88
C TYR A 159 -7.04 10.12 2.85
N GLN A 160 -6.56 11.32 3.19
CA GLN A 160 -5.57 12.04 2.38
C GLN A 160 -4.15 11.47 2.53
N CYS A 161 -3.82 10.86 3.67
CA CYS A 161 -2.47 10.34 3.91
C CYS A 161 -2.24 9.04 3.14
N THR A 162 -1.35 9.04 2.15
CA THR A 162 -1.02 7.86 1.33
C THR A 162 -0.14 6.80 2.04
N GLU A 163 0.01 6.90 3.36
CA GLU A 163 0.83 6.01 4.20
C GLU A 163 2.27 5.84 3.72
N CYS A 164 2.78 6.82 2.99
CA CYS A 164 4.02 6.66 2.27
C CYS A 164 5.25 6.62 3.18
N ARG A 165 5.16 6.96 4.47
CA ARG A 165 6.27 6.95 5.47
C ARG A 165 7.39 7.97 5.25
N ARG A 166 7.32 8.90 4.30
CA ARG A 166 8.43 9.87 4.07
C ARG A 166 8.74 10.67 5.33
N CYS A 167 7.71 11.08 6.07
CA CYS A 167 7.85 11.80 7.32
C CYS A 167 8.49 11.00 8.47
N SER A 168 8.41 9.66 8.44
CA SER A 168 9.04 8.80 9.46
C SER A 168 10.56 8.86 9.39
N VAL A 169 11.12 8.98 8.18
CA VAL A 169 12.56 9.09 7.92
C VAL A 169 13.17 10.32 8.58
N TYR A 170 12.39 11.40 8.75
CA TYR A 170 12.86 12.67 9.30
C TYR A 170 12.51 12.88 10.78
N CYS A 171 11.76 11.97 11.41
CA CYS A 171 11.41 12.13 12.82
C CYS A 171 12.56 11.67 13.71
N PRO A 172 13.19 12.54 14.52
CA PRO A 172 14.30 12.14 15.40
C PRO A 172 13.87 11.21 16.54
N TYR A 173 12.56 11.10 16.80
CA TYR A 173 11.97 10.20 17.80
C TYR A 173 11.45 8.89 17.17
N GLY A 174 11.61 8.69 15.86
CA GLY A 174 11.16 7.49 15.16
C GLY A 174 9.64 7.36 15.04
N ILE A 175 8.88 8.46 15.18
CA ILE A 175 7.42 8.44 15.05
C ILE A 175 7.04 8.19 13.58
N ASP A 176 6.24 7.15 13.36
CA ASP A 176 5.72 6.83 12.05
C ASP A 176 4.27 7.30 11.88
N GLN A 177 4.08 8.38 11.11
CA GLN A 177 2.74 8.88 10.80
C GLN A 177 1.92 7.89 9.97
N ALA A 178 2.53 7.01 9.17
CA ALA A 178 1.77 6.00 8.44
C ALA A 178 1.12 5.00 9.40
N GLU A 179 1.84 4.56 10.45
CA GLU A 179 1.24 3.69 11.48
C GLU A 179 0.14 4.41 12.26
N ILE A 180 0.31 5.69 12.60
CA ILE A 180 -0.76 6.49 13.21
C ILE A 180 -1.98 6.56 12.29
N THR A 181 -1.77 6.78 10.98
CA THR A 181 -2.84 6.80 9.98
C THR A 181 -3.54 5.44 9.88
N ILE A 182 -2.80 4.32 9.87
CA ILE A 182 -3.38 2.97 9.89
C ILE A 182 -4.29 2.80 11.10
N MET A 183 -3.84 3.20 12.30
CA MET A 183 -4.67 3.14 13.51
C MET A 183 -5.90 4.04 13.43
N GLY A 184 -5.76 5.25 12.89
CA GLY A 184 -6.87 6.17 12.67
C GLY A 184 -7.92 5.62 11.71
N ARG A 185 -7.48 5.02 10.60
CA ARG A 185 -8.35 4.34 9.63
C ARG A 185 -9.02 3.11 10.22
N GLU A 186 -8.29 2.34 11.02
CA GLU A 186 -8.86 1.17 11.68
C GLU A 186 -9.95 1.56 12.69
N LEU A 187 -9.79 2.67 13.41
CA LEU A 187 -10.84 3.25 14.27
C LEU A 187 -12.06 3.71 13.45
N LEU A 188 -11.84 4.42 12.34
CA LEU A 188 -12.92 4.85 11.45
C LEU A 188 -13.69 3.65 10.86
N ASN A 189 -12.99 2.56 10.56
CA ASN A 189 -13.58 1.32 10.08
C ASN A 189 -14.54 0.67 11.09
N LEU A 190 -14.36 0.89 12.40
CA LEU A 190 -15.31 0.40 13.42
C LEU A 190 -16.70 1.03 13.28
N LEU A 191 -16.80 2.17 12.60
CA LEU A 191 -18.05 2.89 12.33
C LEU A 191 -18.52 2.74 10.87
N GLY A 192 -17.88 1.89 10.08
CA GLY A 192 -18.14 1.72 8.65
C GLY A 192 -17.65 2.89 7.78
N LEU A 193 -16.79 3.76 8.33
CA LEU A 193 -16.32 4.97 7.64
C LEU A 193 -15.07 4.70 6.81
N ASN A 194 -15.22 3.96 5.71
CA ASN A 194 -14.17 3.69 4.72
C ASN A 194 -14.39 4.47 3.41
N ILE A 195 -13.42 4.43 2.50
CA ILE A 195 -13.54 4.93 1.13
C ILE A 195 -13.81 3.80 0.14
N GLU A 196 -14.59 4.08 -0.90
CA GLU A 196 -14.94 3.08 -1.92
C GLU A 196 -13.71 2.54 -2.66
N TRP A 197 -12.68 3.40 -2.83
CA TRP A 197 -11.40 3.03 -3.44
C TRP A 197 -10.66 1.92 -2.70
N ILE A 198 -10.96 1.69 -1.42
CA ILE A 198 -10.40 0.58 -0.63
C ILE A 198 -11.44 -0.52 -0.43
N ALA A 199 -12.65 -0.16 0.01
CA ALA A 199 -13.67 -1.14 0.38
C ALA A 199 -14.11 -2.04 -0.79
N GLY A 200 -14.28 -1.48 -2.00
CA GLY A 200 -14.61 -2.25 -3.20
C GLY A 200 -13.55 -3.29 -3.54
N PRO A 201 -12.27 -2.88 -3.73
CA PRO A 201 -11.13 -3.78 -3.86
C PRO A 201 -11.03 -4.87 -2.78
N VAL A 202 -11.23 -4.51 -1.51
CA VAL A 202 -11.18 -5.48 -0.39
C VAL A 202 -12.29 -6.54 -0.52
N ALA A 203 -13.51 -6.13 -0.83
CA ALA A 203 -14.62 -7.05 -1.06
C ALA A 203 -14.35 -7.99 -2.24
N ASN A 204 -13.83 -7.46 -3.36
CA ASN A 204 -13.46 -8.26 -4.52
C ASN A 204 -12.32 -9.23 -4.21
N CYS A 205 -11.26 -8.79 -3.53
CA CYS A 205 -10.18 -9.66 -3.07
C CYS A 205 -10.72 -10.78 -2.18
N TYR A 206 -11.66 -10.46 -1.28
CA TYR A 206 -12.27 -11.42 -0.38
C TYR A 206 -13.13 -12.46 -1.12
N LEU A 207 -13.97 -12.04 -2.07
CA LEU A 207 -14.89 -12.92 -2.78
C LEU A 207 -14.25 -13.67 -3.96
N LYS A 208 -13.38 -13.00 -4.71
CA LYS A 208 -12.86 -13.44 -6.03
C LYS A 208 -11.35 -13.65 -6.08
N GLY A 209 -10.62 -13.17 -5.07
CA GLY A 209 -9.16 -13.35 -4.98
C GLY A 209 -8.34 -12.26 -5.66
N ASN A 210 -8.97 -11.26 -6.28
CA ASN A 210 -8.33 -10.10 -6.91
C ASN A 210 -9.15 -8.82 -6.74
N HIS A 211 -8.52 -7.65 -6.86
CA HIS A 211 -9.18 -6.38 -6.50
C HIS A 211 -10.23 -5.89 -7.50
N VAL A 212 -10.16 -6.37 -8.74
CA VAL A 212 -11.10 -5.99 -9.81
C VAL A 212 -12.40 -6.78 -9.72
N GLY A 213 -12.32 -8.00 -9.17
CA GLY A 213 -13.41 -8.95 -9.20
C GLY A 213 -13.45 -9.81 -10.46
N LEU A 214 -12.30 -10.03 -11.12
CA LEU A 214 -12.20 -10.96 -12.25
C LEU A 214 -12.53 -12.39 -11.80
N GLU A 215 -13.38 -13.05 -12.57
CA GLU A 215 -13.65 -14.49 -12.42
C GLU A 215 -12.46 -15.31 -12.94
N PRO A 216 -12.31 -16.59 -12.52
CA PRO A 216 -11.21 -17.45 -12.95
C PRO A 216 -10.99 -17.52 -14.47
N GLN A 217 -12.08 -17.59 -15.25
CA GLN A 217 -12.01 -17.60 -16.72
C GLN A 217 -11.49 -16.27 -17.26
N GLY A 218 -11.90 -15.15 -16.67
CA GLY A 218 -11.41 -13.82 -17.06
C GLY A 218 -9.90 -13.66 -16.82
N ILE A 219 -9.37 -14.20 -15.72
CA ILE A 219 -7.93 -14.22 -15.47
C ILE A 219 -7.20 -15.01 -16.55
N VAL A 220 -7.67 -16.22 -16.86
CA VAL A 220 -7.04 -17.08 -17.87
C VAL A 220 -7.08 -16.40 -19.25
N SER A 221 -8.26 -15.93 -19.66
CA SER A 221 -8.43 -15.26 -20.96
C SER A 221 -7.57 -14.01 -21.08
N ASN A 222 -7.47 -13.18 -20.03
CA ASN A 222 -6.60 -12.01 -20.07
C ASN A 222 -5.13 -12.40 -20.30
N VAL A 223 -4.63 -13.41 -19.59
CA VAL A 223 -3.26 -13.89 -19.78
C VAL A 223 -3.05 -14.50 -21.17
N GLU A 224 -4.05 -15.20 -21.71
CA GLU A 224 -4.03 -15.71 -23.09
C GLU A 224 -3.93 -14.56 -24.10
N PHE A 225 -4.71 -13.48 -23.94
CA PHE A 225 -4.59 -12.28 -24.78
C PHE A 225 -3.19 -11.65 -24.69
N LEU A 226 -2.61 -11.56 -23.49
CA LEU A 226 -1.23 -11.08 -23.34
C LEU A 226 -0.22 -12.00 -24.06
N CYS A 227 -0.45 -13.32 -24.09
CA CYS A 227 0.39 -14.26 -24.83
C CYS A 227 0.23 -14.09 -26.35
N GLU A 228 -0.97 -13.81 -26.86
CA GLU A 228 -1.22 -13.50 -28.27
C GLU A 228 -0.52 -12.20 -28.69
N ASP A 229 -0.53 -11.18 -27.83
CA ASP A 229 0.21 -9.93 -28.06
C ASP A 229 1.73 -10.18 -28.09
N ILE A 230 2.25 -11.00 -27.17
CA ILE A 230 3.66 -11.42 -27.18
C ILE A 230 4.00 -12.17 -28.46
N GLU A 231 3.17 -13.10 -28.90
CA GLU A 231 3.37 -13.85 -30.14
C GLU A 231 3.38 -12.91 -31.35
N THR A 232 2.47 -11.94 -31.40
CA THR A 232 2.40 -10.95 -32.47
C THR A 232 3.67 -10.10 -32.55
N ILE A 233 4.22 -9.71 -31.39
CA ILE A 233 5.42 -8.85 -31.31
C ILE A 233 6.71 -9.65 -31.55
N THR A 234 6.79 -10.88 -31.04
CA THR A 234 8.05 -11.63 -30.93
C THR A 234 8.13 -12.88 -31.78
N GLY A 235 6.99 -13.35 -32.31
CA GLY A 235 6.85 -14.65 -32.97
C GLY A 235 6.98 -15.85 -32.02
N LYS A 236 6.96 -15.63 -30.70
CA LYS A 236 7.10 -16.68 -29.68
C LYS A 236 5.75 -16.98 -29.04
N VAL A 237 5.35 -18.25 -29.12
CA VAL A 237 4.18 -18.77 -28.43
C VAL A 237 4.55 -19.08 -26.98
N ILE A 238 3.87 -18.46 -26.03
CA ILE A 238 4.03 -18.73 -24.59
C ILE A 238 2.77 -19.41 -24.07
N LYS A 239 2.93 -20.42 -23.20
CA LYS A 239 1.81 -21.15 -22.61
C LYS A 239 1.96 -21.27 -21.09
N PRO A 240 1.57 -20.23 -20.33
CA PRO A 240 1.61 -20.26 -18.87
C PRO A 240 0.74 -21.39 -18.31
N SER A 241 1.14 -21.95 -17.16
CA SER A 241 0.32 -22.94 -16.47
C SER A 241 -0.55 -22.29 -15.40
N PHE A 242 -1.76 -22.82 -15.18
CA PHE A 242 -2.69 -22.33 -14.16
C PHE A 242 -3.07 -23.44 -13.18
N ASN A 243 -3.02 -23.13 -11.89
CA ASN A 243 -3.45 -24.02 -10.81
C ASN A 243 -2.79 -25.42 -10.87
N ARG A 244 -1.57 -25.53 -11.42
CA ARG A 244 -0.89 -26.81 -11.63
C ARG A 244 -0.34 -27.32 -10.30
N LYS A 245 -0.78 -28.51 -9.89
CA LYS A 245 -0.22 -29.17 -8.70
C LYS A 245 1.20 -29.64 -8.95
N GLY A 246 2.07 -29.46 -7.95
CA GLY A 246 3.47 -29.87 -7.98
C GLY A 246 4.38 -29.00 -8.85
N ALA A 247 3.90 -27.83 -9.32
CA ALA A 247 4.79 -26.83 -9.95
C ALA A 247 5.84 -26.36 -8.94
N GLU A 248 7.02 -25.97 -9.41
CA GLU A 248 8.07 -25.52 -8.48
C GLU A 248 7.70 -24.19 -7.80
N ILE A 249 7.22 -23.22 -8.59
CA ILE A 249 6.96 -21.85 -8.15
C ILE A 249 5.48 -21.51 -8.31
N LEU A 250 4.87 -20.96 -7.26
CA LEU A 250 3.64 -20.17 -7.40
C LEU A 250 4.03 -18.73 -7.74
N PHE A 251 3.65 -18.24 -8.92
CA PHE A 251 3.83 -16.84 -9.27
C PHE A 251 2.58 -16.02 -8.88
N VAL A 252 2.76 -15.06 -7.98
CA VAL A 252 1.70 -14.17 -7.50
C VAL A 252 1.92 -12.78 -8.08
N VAL A 253 1.04 -12.42 -9.00
CA VAL A 253 1.07 -11.13 -9.69
C VAL A 253 0.19 -10.11 -8.96
N PRO A 254 0.55 -8.81 -8.96
CA PRO A 254 -0.40 -7.75 -8.62
C PRO A 254 -1.53 -7.83 -9.63
N SER A 255 -2.79 -7.87 -9.20
CA SER A 255 -3.84 -8.15 -10.19
C SER A 255 -3.99 -7.04 -11.22
N GLY A 256 -3.51 -5.82 -10.92
CA GLY A 256 -3.36 -4.69 -11.85
C GLY A 256 -2.64 -5.06 -13.15
N ASP A 257 -1.61 -5.91 -13.03
CA ASP A 257 -0.79 -6.31 -14.17
C ASP A 257 -1.55 -7.24 -15.13
N LEU A 258 -2.70 -7.79 -14.73
CA LEU A 258 -3.50 -8.69 -15.57
C LEU A 258 -4.51 -7.98 -16.46
N PHE A 259 -4.73 -6.67 -16.31
CA PHE A 259 -5.81 -5.99 -17.04
C PHE A 259 -5.63 -4.49 -17.26
N ALA A 260 -4.77 -3.80 -16.51
CA ALA A 260 -4.64 -2.34 -16.60
C ALA A 260 -3.30 -1.94 -17.23
N GLU A 261 -3.34 -0.94 -18.12
CA GLU A 261 -2.14 -0.26 -18.59
C GLU A 261 -1.61 0.71 -17.52
N PRO A 262 -0.28 0.78 -17.27
CA PRO A 262 0.80 0.06 -17.95
C PRO A 262 1.15 -1.31 -17.36
N GLY A 263 0.45 -1.78 -16.32
CA GLY A 263 0.75 -3.05 -15.64
C GLY A 263 0.79 -4.28 -16.55
N ILE A 264 -0.05 -4.33 -17.59
CA ILE A 264 -0.04 -5.42 -18.57
C ILE A 264 1.33 -5.64 -19.24
N TYR A 265 2.10 -4.56 -19.46
CA TYR A 265 3.45 -4.66 -20.03
C TYR A 265 4.43 -5.31 -19.05
N ALA A 266 4.25 -5.09 -17.75
CA ALA A 266 5.03 -5.77 -16.72
C ALA A 266 4.71 -7.28 -16.71
N CYS A 267 3.42 -7.64 -16.79
CA CYS A 267 3.01 -9.04 -16.89
C CYS A 267 3.63 -9.74 -18.11
N MET A 268 3.52 -9.13 -19.30
CA MET A 268 4.15 -9.65 -20.51
C MET A 268 5.67 -9.83 -20.33
N GLY A 269 6.33 -8.87 -19.67
CA GLY A 269 7.74 -8.96 -19.30
C GLY A 269 8.07 -10.18 -18.44
N TYR A 270 7.26 -10.48 -17.42
CA TYR A 270 7.43 -11.67 -16.59
C TYR A 270 7.28 -12.95 -17.41
N LEU A 271 6.22 -13.04 -18.23
CA LEU A 271 5.94 -14.24 -19.03
C LEU A 271 7.06 -14.54 -20.03
N MET A 272 7.55 -13.51 -20.73
CA MET A 272 8.70 -13.63 -21.64
C MET A 272 9.97 -14.07 -20.90
N LEU A 273 10.22 -13.51 -19.71
CA LEU A 273 11.37 -13.89 -18.89
C LEU A 273 11.26 -15.37 -18.46
N PHE A 274 10.10 -15.80 -17.98
CA PHE A 274 9.92 -17.17 -17.50
C PHE A 274 10.02 -18.21 -18.62
N GLU A 275 9.45 -17.91 -19.79
CA GLU A 275 9.59 -18.76 -20.98
C GLU A 275 11.06 -18.88 -21.40
N GLN A 276 11.78 -17.76 -21.47
CA GLN A 276 13.20 -17.74 -21.87
C GLN A 276 14.09 -18.56 -20.92
N LEU A 277 13.71 -18.66 -19.65
CA LEU A 277 14.43 -19.45 -18.63
C LEU A 277 13.97 -20.90 -18.56
N GLY A 278 12.84 -21.26 -19.18
CA GLY A 278 12.19 -22.56 -19.00
C GLY A 278 11.74 -22.78 -17.55
N LEU A 279 11.27 -21.71 -16.88
CA LEU A 279 10.95 -21.74 -15.45
C LEU A 279 9.73 -22.65 -15.18
N ASP A 280 9.81 -23.52 -14.17
CA ASP A 280 8.66 -24.30 -13.70
C ASP A 280 7.81 -23.45 -12.75
N TYR A 281 6.75 -22.86 -13.28
CA TYR A 281 5.82 -22.03 -12.49
C TYR A 281 4.36 -22.31 -12.81
N THR A 282 3.49 -21.88 -11.90
CA THR A 282 2.06 -21.80 -12.12
C THR A 282 1.49 -20.48 -11.59
N LEU A 283 0.53 -19.94 -12.32
CA LEU A 283 -0.35 -18.85 -11.88
C LEU A 283 -1.53 -19.44 -11.11
N SER A 284 -2.12 -18.67 -10.20
CA SER A 284 -3.35 -19.05 -9.52
C SER A 284 -4.51 -18.17 -9.93
N THR A 285 -5.68 -18.78 -10.18
CA THR A 285 -6.94 -18.04 -10.32
C THR A 285 -7.63 -17.77 -8.97
N TYR A 286 -7.12 -18.33 -7.87
CA TYR A 286 -7.65 -18.16 -6.51
C TYR A 286 -6.85 -17.11 -5.71
N ALA A 287 -5.53 -17.15 -5.81
CA ALA A 287 -4.60 -16.18 -5.21
C ALA A 287 -3.96 -15.31 -6.30
N SER A 288 -4.79 -14.52 -6.97
CA SER A 288 -4.42 -13.70 -8.14
C SER A 288 -4.10 -12.25 -7.78
N GLU A 289 -3.75 -11.95 -6.53
CA GLU A 289 -3.42 -10.60 -6.07
C GLU A 289 -2.32 -10.61 -4.98
N GLY A 290 -1.24 -9.87 -5.24
CA GLY A 290 -0.15 -9.65 -4.28
C GLY A 290 -0.27 -8.36 -3.44
N GLY A 291 -1.00 -7.35 -3.91
CA GLY A 291 -1.01 -6.00 -3.34
C GLY A 291 -1.66 -5.85 -1.96
N ASN A 292 -2.48 -6.82 -1.54
CA ASN A 292 -3.13 -6.87 -0.22
C ASN A 292 -3.84 -5.57 0.21
N PHE A 293 -4.94 -5.23 -0.48
CA PHE A 293 -5.77 -4.06 -0.17
C PHE A 293 -6.33 -4.05 1.26
N GLY A 294 -6.39 -5.20 1.92
CA GLY A 294 -6.79 -5.31 3.33
C GLY A 294 -5.87 -4.51 4.26
N PHE A 295 -4.62 -4.30 3.87
CA PHE A 295 -3.64 -3.52 4.62
C PHE A 295 -4.06 -2.06 4.84
N PHE A 296 -4.89 -1.50 3.95
CA PHE A 296 -5.43 -0.14 4.07
C PHE A 296 -6.68 -0.06 4.96
N THR A 297 -7.07 -1.17 5.59
CA THR A 297 -8.28 -1.25 6.42
C THR A 297 -7.96 -1.60 7.87
N SER A 298 -7.52 -2.82 8.11
CA SER A 298 -7.21 -3.35 9.43
C SER A 298 -6.19 -4.46 9.33
N ASN A 299 -5.47 -4.69 10.44
CA ASN A 299 -4.50 -5.77 10.52
C ASN A 299 -5.13 -7.15 10.24
N GLU A 300 -6.33 -7.40 10.77
CA GLU A 300 -7.05 -8.67 10.58
C GLU A 300 -7.49 -8.89 9.13
N MET A 301 -7.98 -7.87 8.44
CA MET A 301 -8.35 -8.00 7.03
C MET A 301 -7.12 -8.21 6.15
N ALA A 302 -6.03 -7.50 6.42
CA ALA A 302 -4.77 -7.68 5.72
C ALA A 302 -4.24 -9.12 5.86
N LYS A 303 -4.28 -9.67 7.08
CA LYS A 303 -3.94 -11.07 7.37
C LYS A 303 -4.88 -12.04 6.66
N ARG A 304 -6.19 -11.78 6.67
CA ARG A 304 -7.21 -12.63 6.03
C ARG A 304 -7.01 -12.75 4.52
N LEU A 305 -6.74 -11.64 3.84
CA LEU A 305 -6.50 -11.65 2.39
C LEU A 305 -5.15 -12.27 2.04
N ASN A 306 -4.09 -11.96 2.79
CA ASN A 306 -2.77 -12.54 2.58
C ASN A 306 -2.76 -14.08 2.72
N ALA A 307 -3.53 -14.62 3.68
CA ALA A 307 -3.63 -16.05 3.94
C ALA A 307 -3.97 -16.89 2.69
N LYS A 308 -4.68 -16.31 1.71
CA LYS A 308 -5.03 -16.99 0.46
C LYS A 308 -3.81 -17.44 -0.34
N ILE A 309 -2.73 -16.65 -0.33
CA ILE A 309 -1.49 -16.97 -1.04
C ILE A 309 -0.89 -18.27 -0.46
N TYR A 310 -0.76 -18.36 0.86
CA TYR A 310 -0.25 -19.57 1.51
C TYR A 310 -1.20 -20.76 1.43
N ALA A 311 -2.51 -20.53 1.54
CA ALA A 311 -3.50 -21.58 1.35
C ALA A 311 -3.40 -22.19 -0.06
N GLU A 312 -3.20 -21.34 -1.07
CA GLU A 312 -3.04 -21.77 -2.45
C GLU A 312 -1.72 -22.49 -2.69
N ALA A 313 -0.62 -21.94 -2.19
CA ALA A 313 0.69 -22.57 -2.28
C ALA A 313 0.66 -24.00 -1.68
N LYS A 314 -0.03 -24.16 -0.54
CA LYS A 314 -0.23 -25.46 0.10
C LYS A 314 -1.12 -26.39 -0.72
N ARG A 315 -2.23 -25.87 -1.29
CA ARG A 315 -3.17 -26.65 -2.11
C ARG A 315 -2.53 -27.18 -3.39
N LEU A 316 -1.67 -26.35 -4.00
CA LEU A 316 -0.94 -26.68 -5.21
C LEU A 316 0.32 -27.52 -4.91
N GLY A 317 0.85 -27.47 -3.69
CA GLY A 317 2.06 -28.21 -3.32
C GLY A 317 3.28 -27.67 -4.06
N VAL A 318 3.37 -26.34 -4.19
CA VAL A 318 4.57 -25.69 -4.75
C VAL A 318 5.71 -25.67 -3.74
N LYS A 319 6.94 -25.45 -4.20
CA LYS A 319 8.11 -25.38 -3.31
C LYS A 319 8.25 -24.01 -2.66
N TRP A 320 8.10 -22.94 -3.43
CA TRP A 320 8.21 -21.56 -2.93
C TRP A 320 7.42 -20.57 -3.81
N ILE A 321 7.36 -19.30 -3.41
CA ILE A 321 6.53 -18.27 -4.06
C ILE A 321 7.41 -17.19 -4.68
N LEU A 322 7.10 -16.81 -5.92
CA LEU A 322 7.69 -15.64 -6.57
C LEU A 322 6.60 -14.57 -6.69
N GLY A 323 6.87 -13.37 -6.17
CA GLY A 323 5.97 -12.23 -6.30
C GLY A 323 6.35 -11.33 -7.48
N GLY A 324 5.37 -10.67 -8.08
CA GLY A 324 5.59 -9.60 -9.08
C GLY A 324 6.20 -8.32 -8.48
N GLU A 325 6.07 -7.18 -9.17
CA GLU A 325 6.78 -5.95 -8.80
C GLU A 325 6.18 -5.14 -7.64
N CYS A 326 4.95 -5.44 -7.24
CA CYS A 326 4.16 -4.53 -6.40
C CYS A 326 4.85 -4.17 -5.09
N GLY A 327 5.01 -2.86 -4.88
CA GLY A 327 5.60 -2.34 -3.66
C GLY A 327 4.83 -2.67 -2.38
N HIS A 328 3.49 -2.68 -2.40
CA HIS A 328 2.70 -3.04 -1.21
C HIS A 328 2.92 -4.50 -0.82
N MET A 329 2.98 -5.39 -1.81
CA MET A 329 3.34 -6.78 -1.61
C MET A 329 4.72 -6.90 -0.94
N TRP A 330 5.74 -6.19 -1.45
CA TRP A 330 7.08 -6.16 -0.85
C TRP A 330 7.07 -5.79 0.64
N ARG A 331 6.33 -4.74 1.01
CA ARG A 331 6.21 -4.32 2.41
C ARG A 331 5.48 -5.35 3.25
N VAL A 332 4.37 -5.91 2.74
CA VAL A 332 3.59 -6.93 3.44
C VAL A 332 4.45 -8.17 3.73
N ILE A 333 5.15 -8.68 2.72
CA ILE A 333 6.07 -9.82 2.84
C ILE A 333 7.06 -9.58 3.98
N ASN A 334 7.80 -8.47 3.92
CA ASN A 334 8.94 -8.30 4.79
C ASN A 334 8.60 -7.77 6.19
N GLN A 335 7.49 -7.05 6.38
CA GLN A 335 7.14 -6.46 7.68
C GLN A 335 6.08 -7.24 8.46
N TYR A 336 5.22 -8.02 7.77
CA TYR A 336 3.98 -8.49 8.38
C TYR A 336 3.72 -9.98 8.21
N MET A 337 4.02 -10.58 7.05
CA MET A 337 3.60 -11.96 6.74
C MET A 337 4.05 -12.98 7.78
N ASP A 338 5.31 -12.94 8.22
CA ASP A 338 5.84 -13.84 9.24
C ASP A 338 5.13 -13.67 10.60
N THR A 339 4.88 -12.43 11.01
CA THR A 339 4.15 -12.14 12.26
C THR A 339 2.69 -12.61 12.18
N TRP A 340 2.06 -12.52 11.01
CA TRP A 340 0.66 -12.90 10.82
C TRP A 340 0.44 -14.40 10.74
N HIS A 341 1.31 -15.11 10.03
CA HIS A 341 1.10 -16.50 9.66
C HIS A 341 2.08 -17.46 10.35
N GLY A 342 3.10 -16.94 11.04
CA GLY A 342 4.27 -17.71 11.43
C GLY A 342 5.16 -18.03 10.23
N PRO A 343 6.26 -18.78 10.46
CA PRO A 343 7.08 -19.26 9.36
C PRO A 343 6.27 -20.21 8.46
N ALA A 344 6.44 -20.10 7.15
CA ALA A 344 5.77 -20.99 6.19
C ALA A 344 6.50 -22.34 6.09
N ASP A 345 6.41 -23.15 7.15
CA ASP A 345 7.15 -24.42 7.33
C ASP A 345 6.79 -25.52 6.31
N PHE A 346 5.68 -25.36 5.57
CA PHE A 346 5.26 -26.29 4.53
C PHE A 346 5.88 -25.99 3.15
N LEU A 347 6.60 -24.88 3.03
CA LEU A 347 7.32 -24.47 1.84
C LEU A 347 8.84 -24.60 2.06
N GLU A 348 9.56 -24.83 0.98
CA GLU A 348 11.02 -24.94 0.98
C GLU A 348 11.66 -23.54 1.03
N GLU A 349 12.86 -23.43 1.62
CA GLU A 349 13.66 -22.20 1.51
C GLU A 349 13.92 -21.89 0.02
N PRO A 350 13.62 -20.66 -0.46
CA PRO A 350 13.71 -20.37 -1.88
C PRO A 350 15.15 -20.51 -2.40
N VAL A 351 15.30 -21.33 -3.43
CA VAL A 351 16.54 -21.48 -4.19
C VAL A 351 16.21 -21.25 -5.66
N SER A 352 16.94 -20.35 -6.31
CA SER A 352 16.77 -20.11 -7.73
C SER A 352 17.08 -21.40 -8.53
N PRO A 353 16.13 -21.92 -9.33
CA PRO A 353 16.38 -23.10 -10.15
C PRO A 353 17.37 -22.85 -11.28
N ILE A 354 17.66 -21.57 -11.59
CA ILE A 354 18.50 -21.18 -12.71
C ILE A 354 19.96 -20.91 -12.30
N THR A 355 20.15 -20.33 -11.11
CA THR A 355 21.48 -19.93 -10.60
C THR A 355 21.95 -20.77 -9.42
N GLY A 356 21.04 -21.44 -8.70
CA GLY A 356 21.33 -22.11 -7.44
C GLY A 356 21.45 -21.15 -6.24
N THR A 357 21.19 -19.85 -6.43
CA THR A 357 21.22 -18.84 -5.36
C THR A 357 20.16 -19.13 -4.32
N LYS A 358 20.57 -19.17 -3.04
CA LYS A 358 19.65 -19.27 -1.90
C LYS A 358 19.23 -17.88 -1.44
N PHE A 359 17.93 -17.60 -1.44
CA PHE A 359 17.39 -16.31 -0.99
C PHE A 359 17.14 -16.32 0.52
N THR A 360 18.22 -16.19 1.30
CA THR A 360 18.16 -16.30 2.77
C THR A 360 17.28 -15.24 3.44
N ASN A 361 17.10 -14.08 2.81
CA ASN A 361 16.18 -13.03 3.26
C ASN A 361 14.71 -13.46 3.18
N ALA A 362 14.37 -14.35 2.25
CA ALA A 362 13.02 -14.92 2.10
C ALA A 362 12.84 -16.24 2.87
N LYS A 363 13.75 -16.57 3.80
CA LYS A 363 13.73 -17.87 4.50
C LYS A 363 12.48 -18.12 5.33
N SER A 364 11.89 -17.10 5.94
CA SER A 364 10.69 -17.25 6.77
C SER A 364 9.40 -17.15 5.95
N THR A 365 9.32 -16.16 5.05
CA THR A 365 8.13 -15.87 4.24
C THR A 365 8.00 -16.77 3.02
N LYS A 366 9.12 -17.35 2.55
CA LYS A 366 9.20 -18.21 1.37
C LYS A 366 8.77 -17.54 0.08
N MET A 367 8.82 -16.20 0.07
CA MET A 367 8.41 -15.37 -1.05
C MET A 367 9.54 -14.43 -1.45
N VAL A 368 9.97 -14.52 -2.71
CA VAL A 368 11.01 -13.68 -3.32
C VAL A 368 10.36 -12.63 -4.23
N HIS A 369 10.91 -11.43 -4.29
CA HIS A 369 10.43 -10.39 -5.20
C HIS A 369 11.05 -10.53 -6.60
N ILE A 370 10.29 -10.27 -7.66
CA ILE A 370 10.77 -10.40 -9.05
C ILE A 370 12.04 -9.58 -9.33
N THR A 371 12.18 -8.43 -8.67
CA THR A 371 13.38 -7.58 -8.78
C THR A 371 14.62 -8.28 -8.22
N GLU A 372 14.52 -8.93 -7.05
CA GLU A 372 15.63 -9.68 -6.46
C GLU A 372 16.02 -10.86 -7.35
N PHE A 373 15.00 -11.61 -7.82
CA PHE A 373 15.20 -12.73 -8.73
C PHE A 373 15.85 -12.30 -10.05
N THR A 374 15.41 -11.19 -10.62
CA THR A 374 15.95 -10.66 -11.88
C THR A 374 17.38 -10.14 -11.70
N ALA A 375 17.67 -9.44 -10.60
CA ALA A 375 19.03 -9.00 -10.28
C ALA A 375 20.00 -10.19 -10.13
N ASP A 376 19.57 -11.26 -9.46
CA ASP A 376 20.32 -12.51 -9.34
C ASP A 376 20.64 -13.15 -10.70
N LEU A 377 19.65 -13.23 -11.59
CA LEU A 377 19.84 -13.78 -12.94
C LEU A 377 20.84 -12.97 -13.77
N ILE A 378 20.76 -11.63 -13.69
CA ILE A 378 21.68 -10.74 -14.41
C ILE A 378 23.10 -10.85 -13.82
N TYR A 379 23.23 -10.88 -12.49
CA TYR A 379 24.52 -11.05 -11.82
C TYR A 379 25.24 -12.34 -12.25
N HIS A 380 24.49 -13.43 -12.43
CA HIS A 380 25.03 -14.72 -12.87
C HIS A 380 25.10 -14.88 -14.41
N ASN A 381 24.90 -13.81 -15.18
CA ASN A 381 24.93 -13.80 -16.65
C ASN A 381 23.97 -14.84 -17.28
N LYS A 382 22.82 -15.10 -16.66
CA LYS A 382 21.81 -16.04 -17.15
C LYS A 382 20.87 -15.43 -18.20
N ILE A 383 20.86 -14.10 -18.29
CA ILE A 383 20.07 -13.35 -19.27
C ILE A 383 21.06 -12.63 -20.19
N LYS A 384 20.89 -12.81 -21.50
CA LYS A 384 21.62 -12.04 -22.50
C LYS A 384 20.89 -10.72 -22.75
N LEU A 385 21.50 -9.62 -22.32
CA LEU A 385 20.96 -8.28 -22.48
C LEU A 385 21.65 -7.54 -23.61
N ASP A 386 20.86 -6.73 -24.33
CA ASP A 386 21.35 -5.77 -25.33
C ASP A 386 20.81 -4.38 -24.97
N PRO A 387 21.57 -3.57 -24.20
CA PRO A 387 21.11 -2.27 -23.76
C PRO A 387 20.96 -1.27 -24.90
N SER A 388 21.59 -1.50 -26.07
CA SER A 388 21.52 -0.58 -27.22
C SER A 388 20.09 -0.45 -27.78
N ARG A 389 19.25 -1.46 -27.55
CA ARG A 389 17.82 -1.41 -27.89
C ARG A 389 17.07 -0.27 -27.18
N ASN A 390 17.61 0.21 -26.06
CA ASN A 390 17.04 1.29 -25.26
C ASN A 390 17.78 2.63 -25.41
N ASP A 391 18.71 2.77 -26.37
CA ASP A 391 19.48 4.03 -26.59
C ASP A 391 18.61 5.19 -27.06
N HIS A 392 17.41 4.90 -27.57
CA HIS A 392 16.43 5.92 -27.93
C HIS A 392 15.70 6.51 -26.72
N LEU A 393 15.85 5.92 -25.53
CA LEU A 393 15.22 6.37 -24.29
C LEU A 393 16.18 7.20 -23.45
N ARG A 394 15.62 8.12 -22.66
CA ARG A 394 16.31 8.77 -21.54
C ARG A 394 15.53 8.44 -20.29
N VAL A 395 16.08 7.59 -19.45
CA VAL A 395 15.37 6.94 -18.36
C VAL A 395 15.76 7.57 -17.03
N THR A 396 14.76 7.76 -16.16
CA THR A 396 14.95 8.04 -14.73
C THR A 396 14.16 7.02 -13.92
N PHE A 397 14.50 6.87 -12.65
CA PHE A 397 13.82 5.93 -11.75
C PHE A 397 13.13 6.69 -10.62
N HIS A 398 11.84 6.40 -10.40
CA HIS A 398 11.11 6.87 -9.23
C HIS A 398 11.08 5.75 -8.19
N ASP A 399 11.79 5.95 -7.08
CA ASP A 399 11.77 5.00 -5.98
C ASP A 399 10.36 4.93 -5.35
N SER A 400 9.68 3.81 -5.55
CA SER A 400 8.42 3.52 -4.89
C SER A 400 8.60 3.44 -3.37
N CYS A 401 7.66 4.03 -2.62
CA CYS A 401 7.80 4.22 -1.18
C CYS A 401 7.94 2.93 -0.36
N ASN A 402 7.17 1.89 -0.71
CA ASN A 402 7.19 0.62 0.02
C ASN A 402 8.49 -0.18 -0.25
N PRO A 403 8.95 -0.36 -1.50
CA PRO A 403 10.27 -0.92 -1.80
C PRO A 403 11.40 -0.16 -1.14
N ALA A 404 11.49 1.15 -1.37
CA ALA A 404 12.66 1.93 -0.96
C ALA A 404 12.69 2.18 0.55
N ARG A 405 11.83 3.07 1.06
CA ARG A 405 11.97 3.56 2.45
C ARG A 405 11.23 2.72 3.49
N ALA A 406 10.22 1.95 3.09
CA ALA A 406 9.62 1.02 4.04
C ALA A 406 10.50 -0.22 4.20
N MET A 407 11.10 -0.76 3.12
CA MET A 407 11.82 -2.04 3.16
C MET A 407 13.06 -2.17 2.23
N GLY A 408 13.84 -1.12 2.02
CA GLY A 408 15.24 -1.21 1.60
C GLY A 408 15.59 -1.72 0.18
N LEU A 409 14.63 -2.01 -0.70
CA LEU A 409 14.87 -2.46 -2.07
C LEU A 409 15.25 -1.28 -2.97
N MET A 410 16.52 -0.85 -2.86
CA MET A 410 17.03 0.37 -3.50
C MET A 410 18.02 0.09 -4.63
N GLU A 411 18.91 -0.90 -4.47
CA GLU A 411 20.00 -1.12 -5.43
C GLU A 411 19.60 -2.07 -6.55
N GLU A 412 18.78 -3.07 -6.27
CA GLU A 412 18.38 -4.10 -7.21
C GLU A 412 17.66 -3.49 -8.43
N PRO A 413 16.69 -2.56 -8.29
CA PRO A 413 16.10 -1.88 -9.44
C PRO A 413 17.15 -1.13 -10.27
N ARG A 414 18.06 -0.40 -9.61
CA ARG A 414 19.11 0.37 -10.28
C ARG A 414 20.10 -0.54 -11.01
N TYR A 415 20.48 -1.65 -10.39
CA TYR A 415 21.36 -2.64 -10.98
C TYR A 415 20.77 -3.20 -12.27
N ILE A 416 19.47 -3.54 -12.25
CA ILE A 416 18.75 -3.99 -13.45
C ILE A 416 18.73 -2.88 -14.52
N ILE A 417 18.30 -1.66 -14.16
CA ILE A 417 18.19 -0.52 -15.09
C ILE A 417 19.52 -0.24 -15.79
N ASN A 418 20.62 -0.17 -15.04
CA ASN A 418 21.97 0.06 -15.59
C ASN A 418 22.46 -1.04 -16.55
N LYS A 419 21.87 -2.24 -16.49
CA LYS A 419 22.21 -3.36 -17.38
C LYS A 419 21.34 -3.42 -18.62
N VAL A 420 20.19 -2.75 -18.61
CA VAL A 420 19.24 -2.73 -19.74
C VAL A 420 19.19 -1.39 -20.47
N CYS A 421 19.74 -0.31 -19.91
CA CYS A 421 19.71 1.02 -20.53
C CYS A 421 21.05 1.74 -20.39
N ASN A 422 21.58 2.27 -21.49
CA ASN A 422 22.82 3.08 -21.50
C ASN A 422 22.60 4.54 -21.05
N HIS A 423 21.34 5.02 -21.02
CA HIS A 423 20.98 6.41 -20.80
C HIS A 423 20.06 6.56 -19.58
N PHE A 424 20.55 6.05 -18.45
CA PHE A 424 19.92 6.21 -17.14
C PHE A 424 20.50 7.41 -16.40
N TYR A 425 19.61 8.25 -15.88
CA TYR A 425 19.95 9.43 -15.09
C TYR A 425 19.11 9.42 -13.83
N GLU A 426 19.75 9.59 -12.68
CA GLU A 426 19.05 9.70 -11.40
C GLU A 426 18.31 11.03 -11.26
N MET A 427 17.25 11.01 -10.46
CA MET A 427 16.64 12.24 -9.95
C MET A 427 17.55 12.91 -8.91
N PRO A 428 17.31 14.17 -8.53
CA PRO A 428 18.09 14.83 -7.48
C PRO A 428 18.17 14.02 -6.18
N GLU A 429 19.32 14.05 -5.51
CA GLU A 429 19.65 13.20 -4.36
C GLU A 429 18.62 13.30 -3.22
N GLU A 430 17.98 14.46 -3.06
CA GLU A 430 16.94 14.73 -2.07
C GLU A 430 15.56 14.11 -2.40
N THR A 431 15.45 13.45 -3.56
CA THR A 431 14.21 12.87 -4.10
C THR A 431 14.31 11.39 -4.49
N ILE A 432 15.40 10.72 -4.14
CA ILE A 432 15.60 9.28 -4.41
C ILE A 432 15.72 8.49 -3.11
N ARG A 433 15.71 7.15 -3.22
CA ARG A 433 15.93 6.20 -2.11
C ARG A 433 14.99 6.47 -0.94
N GLU A 434 15.49 6.56 0.29
CA GLU A 434 14.67 6.82 1.48
C GLU A 434 14.00 8.21 1.47
N LYS A 435 14.58 9.17 0.73
CA LYS A 435 14.10 10.56 0.65
C LYS A 435 13.02 10.77 -0.41
N THR A 436 12.78 9.76 -1.26
CA THR A 436 11.85 9.83 -2.40
C THR A 436 10.47 10.36 -2.06
N LEU A 437 9.91 11.08 -3.02
CA LEU A 437 8.56 11.63 -2.93
C LEU A 437 7.53 10.51 -3.11
N CYS A 438 6.30 10.76 -2.65
CA CYS A 438 5.20 9.86 -2.92
C CYS A 438 4.63 10.16 -4.31
N CYS A 439 4.28 9.12 -5.07
CA CYS A 439 3.56 9.25 -6.34
C CYS A 439 2.10 9.71 -6.17
N GLY A 440 1.56 9.67 -4.95
CA GLY A 440 0.18 10.07 -4.64
C GLY A 440 -0.84 8.93 -4.65
N SER A 441 -0.47 7.73 -5.11
CA SER A 441 -1.43 6.63 -5.33
C SER A 441 -1.63 5.67 -4.15
N GLY A 442 -0.91 5.84 -3.05
CA GLY A 442 -1.11 5.01 -1.85
C GLY A 442 -2.49 5.31 -1.26
N SER A 443 -3.30 4.29 -1.02
CA SER A 443 -4.69 4.50 -0.59
C SER A 443 -4.88 4.38 0.88
#